data_AF-A0A2P7NR18-F1
#
_entry.id   AF-A0A2P7NR18-F1
#
_cell.length_a   1.000
_cell.length_b   1.000
_cell.length_c   1.000
_cell.angle_alpha   90.00
_cell.angle_beta   90.00
_cell.angle_gamma   90.00
#
_symmetry.space_group_name_H-M   'P 1'
#
loop_
_entity.id
_entity.type
_entity.pdbx_description
1 polymer ?
#
loop_
_entity_poly.entity_id
_entity_poly.type
_entity_poly.pdbx_seq_one_letter_code
_entity_poly.pdbx_strand_id
1 'polypeptide(L)' 'MNEKPCVFVVDDDEAIRDSLKMVLESIHITCLTYENAEQFLASYHSETV' A
#
# COMPACT_ATOMS: atom_id res chain seq x y z
N MET A 1 17.08 -12.49 1.69
CA MET A 1 16.06 -12.03 0.73
C MET A 1 16.08 -10.51 0.78
N ASN A 2 16.24 -9.84 -0.36
CA ASN A 2 16.27 -8.37 -0.41
C ASN A 2 14.85 -7.89 -0.73
N GLU A 3 13.97 -7.90 0.28
CA GLU A 3 12.62 -7.38 0.12
C GLU A 3 12.73 -5.91 -0.30
N LYS A 4 12.17 -5.58 -1.47
CA LYS A 4 12.10 -4.20 -1.91
C LYS A 4 11.09 -3.48 -1.02
N PRO A 5 11.40 -2.27 -0.53
CA PRO A 5 10.46 -1.52 0.32
C PRO A 5 9.16 -1.27 -0.45
N CYS A 6 8.04 -1.58 0.20
CA CYS A 6 6.69 -1.38 -0.34
C CYS A 6 5.87 -0.57 0.67
N VAL A 7 5.18 0.46 0.20
CA VAL A 7 4.28 1.30 1.00
C VAL A 7 2.84 0.83 0.82
N PHE A 8 2.13 0.57 1.91
CA PHE A 8 0.72 0.21 1.88
C PHE A 8 -0.10 1.43 2.32
N VAL A 9 -0.98 1.91 1.46
CA VAL A 9 -1.86 3.06 1.72
C VAL A 9 -3.26 2.53 2.02
N VAL A 10 -3.78 2.83 3.21
CA VAL A 10 -5.13 2.44 3.62
C VAL A 10 -5.92 3.71 3.93
N ASP A 11 -6.88 4.04 3.08
CA ASP A 11 -7.67 5.27 3.16
C ASP A 11 -9.03 5.01 2.50
N ASP A 12 -10.14 5.47 3.06
CA ASP A 12 -11.48 5.21 2.53
C ASP A 12 -11.84 6.10 1.33
N ASP A 13 -11.16 7.23 1.16
CA ASP A 13 -11.36 8.13 0.03
C ASP A 13 -10.53 7.71 -1.21
N GLU A 14 -11.22 7.47 -2.32
CA GLU A 14 -10.60 7.06 -3.59
C GLU A 14 -9.64 8.11 -4.16
N ALA A 15 -10.02 9.39 -4.11
CA ALA A 15 -9.20 10.47 -4.66
C ALA A 15 -7.89 10.63 -3.88
N ILE A 16 -7.94 10.44 -2.55
CA ILE A 16 -6.74 10.45 -1.71
C ILE A 16 -5.83 9.26 -2.03
N ARG A 17 -6.37 8.05 -2.14
CA ARG A 17 -5.59 6.86 -2.51
C ARG A 17 -4.88 7.03 -3.85
N ASP A 18 -5.58 7.52 -4.86
CA ASP A 18 -5.02 7.74 -6.20
C ASP A 18 -3.93 8.81 -6.18
N SER A 19 -4.15 9.91 -5.46
CA SER A 19 -3.16 10.98 -5.33
C SER A 19 -1.87 10.50 -4.66
N LEU A 20 -2.00 9.73 -3.56
CA LEU A 20 -0.84 9.16 -2.86
C LEU A 20 -0.09 8.15 -3.71
N LYS A 21 -0.82 7.29 -4.44
CA LYS A 21 -0.22 6.32 -5.37
C LYS A 21 0.60 7.01 -6.45
N MET A 22 0.04 8.03 -7.11
CA MET A 22 0.76 8.78 -8.14
C MET A 22 2.07 9.39 -7.62
N VAL A 23 2.05 9.96 -6.41
CA VAL A 23 3.25 10.54 -5.78
C VAL A 23 4.31 9.48 -5.53
N LEU A 24 3.93 8.34 -4.95
CA LEU A 24 4.86 7.24 -4.63
C LEU A 24 5.46 6.62 -5.90
N GLU A 25 4.65 6.40 -6.93
CA GLU A 25 5.10 5.89 -8.21
C GLU A 25 6.06 6.86 -8.91
N SER A 26 5.84 8.18 -8.80
CA SER A 26 6.73 9.20 -9.38
C SER A 26 8.16 9.17 -8.83
N ILE A 27 8.31 8.70 -7.59
CA ILE A 27 9.60 8.52 -6.92
C ILE A 27 10.08 7.06 -6.93
N HIS A 28 9.49 6.22 -7.79
CA HIS A 28 9.83 4.81 -7.99
C HIS A 28 9.67 3.94 -6.73
N ILE A 29 8.78 4.31 -5.82
CA ILE A 29 8.42 3.50 -4.66
C ILE A 29 7.25 2.61 -5.04
N THR A 30 7.38 1.31 -4.78
CA THR A 30 6.26 0.37 -4.94
C THR A 30 5.23 0.65 -3.86
N CYS A 31 3.95 0.74 -4.26
CA CYS A 31 2.86 0.91 -3.31
C CYS A 31 1.63 0.09 -3.67
N LEU A 32 0.83 -0.25 -2.65
CA LEU A 32 -0.46 -0.91 -2.76
C LEU A 32 -1.49 -0.08 -2.01
N THR A 33 -2.68 0.06 -2.58
CA THR A 33 -3.77 0.87 -2.01
C THR A 33 -4.94 -0.01 -1.60
N TYR A 34 -5.59 0.34 -0.48
CA TYR A 34 -6.72 -0.40 0.08
C TYR A 34 -7.77 0.58 0.57
N GLU A 35 -9.04 0.30 0.31
CA GLU A 35 -10.15 1.17 0.72
C GLU A 35 -10.47 1.06 2.22
N ASN A 36 -10.02 -0.02 2.88
CA ASN A 36 -10.26 -0.23 4.29
C ASN A 36 -9.23 -1.19 4.91
N ALA A 37 -9.23 -1.25 6.25
CA ALA A 37 -8.32 -2.09 7.01
C ALA A 37 -8.56 -3.59 6.80
N GLU A 38 -9.80 -4.03 6.57
CA GLU A 38 -10.11 -5.45 6.38
C GLU A 38 -9.48 -6.01 5.10
N GLN A 39 -9.58 -5.26 3.99
CA GLN A 39 -8.92 -5.63 2.74
C GLN A 39 -7.41 -5.66 2.88
N PHE A 40 -6.84 -4.69 3.60
CA PHE A 40 -5.41 -4.67 3.88
C PHE A 40 -5.01 -5.93 4.66
N LEU A 41 -5.63 -6.20 5.81
CA LEU A 41 -5.33 -7.34 6.67
C LEU A 41 -5.54 -8.69 5.99
N ALA A 42 -6.53 -8.81 5.09
CA ALA A 42 -6.76 -10.02 4.31
C ALA A 42 -5.63 -10.30 3.31
N SER A 43 -4.98 -9.25 2.80
CA SER A 43 -3.86 -9.35 1.84
C SER A 43 -2.48 -9.36 2.51
N TYR A 44 -2.38 -8.81 3.72
CA TYR A 44 -1.12 -8.62 4.40
C TYR A 44 -0.73 -9.90 5.15
N HIS A 45 0.25 -10.61 4.61
CA HIS A 45 0.88 -11.74 5.26
C HIS A 45 2.18 -11.28 5.93
N SER A 46 2.08 -10.87 7.18
CA SER A 46 3.28 -10.76 8.02
C SER A 46 3.82 -12.16 8.24
N GLU A 47 5.05 -12.46 7.77
CA GLU A 47 5.76 -13.66 8.21
C GLU A 47 5.86 -13.61 9.73
N THR A 48 4.96 -14.32 10.39
CA THR A 48 4.99 -14.53 11.83
C THR A 48 5.98 -15.66 12.04
N VAL A 49 7.23 -15.29 12.34
CA VAL A 49 8.25 -16.20 12.86
C VAL A 49 7.79 -16.85 14.17
#